data_AF-A0A368VYT6-F1
#
_entry.id   AF-A0A368VYT6-F1
#
_cell.length_a   1.000
_cell.length_b   1.000
_cell.length_c   1.000
_cell.angle_alpha   90.00
_cell.angle_beta   90.00
_cell.angle_gamma   90.00
#
_symmetry.space_group_name_H-M   'P 1'
#
loop_
_entity.id
_entity.type
_entity.pdbx_description
1 polymer ?
#
loop_
_entity_poly.entity_id
_entity_poly.type
_entity_poly.pdbx_seq_one_letter_code
_entity_poly.pdbx_strand_id
1 'polypeptide(L)' 'MDGDLHAQPEKPLAALAEANGLIVASADSGFAKFDDVKWISPLFGPG' A
#
# COMPACT_ATOMS: atom_id res chain seq x y z
N MET A 1 19.36 -16.14 -6.51
CA MET A 1 19.12 -14.93 -5.68
C MET A 1 17.64 -14.66 -5.81
N ASP A 2 16.84 -15.51 -5.17
CA ASP A 2 15.39 -15.54 -5.32
C ASP A 2 14.83 -14.70 -4.18
N GLY A 3 14.75 -13.40 -4.45
CA GLY A 3 14.20 -12.42 -3.53
C GLY A 3 12.72 -12.73 -3.30
N ASP A 4 12.47 -13.26 -2.11
CA ASP A 4 11.20 -13.40 -1.41
C ASP A 4 10.07 -12.50 -1.97
N LEU A 5 9.32 -13.03 -2.94
CA LEU A 5 8.10 -12.39 -3.46
C LEU A 5 6.97 -12.37 -2.42
N HIS A 6 7.18 -12.98 -1.25
CA HIS A 6 6.26 -12.98 -0.11
C HIS A 6 6.56 -11.88 0.92
N ALA A 7 7.67 -11.16 0.78
CA ALA A 7 8.10 -10.24 1.83
C ALA A 7 7.17 -9.03 2.00
N GLN A 8 6.51 -8.58 0.93
CA GLN A 8 5.60 -7.41 0.93
C GLN A 8 4.56 -7.50 -0.21
N PRO A 9 3.43 -8.22 -0.02
CA PRO A 9 2.41 -8.37 -1.06
C PRO A 9 1.76 -7.03 -1.47
N GLU A 10 1.90 -5.99 -0.65
CA GLU A 10 1.33 -4.66 -0.90
C GLU A 10 2.16 -3.85 -1.91
N LYS A 11 3.42 -4.22 -2.12
CA LYS A 11 4.39 -3.44 -2.91
C LYS A 11 3.98 -3.21 -4.38
N PRO A 12 3.44 -4.20 -5.13
CA PRO A 12 2.99 -3.97 -6.50
C PRO A 12 1.80 -3.00 -6.57
N LEU A 13 0.87 -3.09 -5.61
CA LEU A 13 -0.30 -2.21 -5.57
C LEU A 13 0.07 -0.79 -5.14
N ALA A 14 1.00 -0.65 -4.18
CA ALA A 14 1.59 0.63 -3.79
C ALA A 14 2.22 1.36 -4.98
N ALA A 15 3.07 0.67 -5.76
CA ALA A 15 3.71 1.25 -6.93
C ALA A 15 2.70 1.66 -8.03
N LEU A 16 1.65 0.84 -8.23
CA LEU A 16 0.60 1.18 -9.19
C LEU A 16 -0.20 2.42 -8.74
N ALA A 17 -0.51 2.52 -7.45
CA ALA A 17 -1.26 3.65 -6.92
C ALA A 17 -0.47 4.96 -7.01
N GLU A 18 0.80 4.93 -6.62
CA GLU A 18 1.71 6.07 -6.74
C GLU A 18 1.81 6.55 -8.20
N ALA A 19 2.12 5.64 -9.13
CA ALA A 19 2.31 5.96 -10.55
C ALA A 19 1.07 6.58 -11.21
N ASN A 20 -0.13 6.33 -10.67
CA ASN A 20 -1.40 6.82 -11.21
C ASN A 20 -2.07 7.87 -10.32
N GLY A 21 -1.42 8.29 -9.22
CA GLY A 21 -2.00 9.23 -8.26
C GLY A 21 -3.29 8.75 -7.60
N LEU A 22 -3.44 7.43 -7.43
CA LEU A 22 -4.62 6.80 -6.83
C LEU A 22 -4.50 6.75 -5.29
N ILE A 23 -5.65 6.64 -4.63
CA ILE A 23 -5.72 6.40 -3.18
C ILE A 23 -6.04 4.92 -2.95
N VAL A 24 -5.23 4.23 -2.16
CA VAL A 24 -5.48 2.84 -1.79
C VAL A 24 -6.48 2.79 -0.64
N ALA A 25 -7.65 2.19 -0.85
CA ALA A 25 -8.58 1.87 0.23
C ALA A 25 -8.29 0.44 0.73
N SER A 26 -7.78 0.31 1.96
CA SER A 26 -7.39 -0.97 2.53
C SER A 26 -7.91 -1.12 3.95
N ALA A 27 -8.51 -2.28 4.26
CA ALA A 27 -8.90 -2.61 5.64
C ALA A 27 -7.67 -2.85 6.55
N ASP A 28 -6.53 -3.19 5.97
CA ASP A 28 -5.26 -3.45 6.64
C ASP A 28 -4.33 -2.22 6.59
N SER A 29 -3.49 -2.05 7.62
CA SER A 29 -2.49 -0.98 7.75
C SER A 29 -1.16 -1.29 7.05
N GLY A 30 -1.08 -2.38 6.27
CA GLY A 30 0.11 -2.74 5.49
C GLY A 30 0.64 -1.66 4.53
N PHE A 31 -0.20 -0.68 4.18
CA PHE A 31 0.19 0.48 3.35
C PHE A 31 0.81 1.65 4.13
N ALA A 32 0.68 1.66 5.46
CA ALA A 32 1.24 2.72 6.32
C ALA A 32 2.77 2.84 6.25
N LYS A 33 3.45 1.81 5.73
CA LYS A 33 4.92 1.76 5.56
C LYS A 33 5.42 2.41 4.26
N PHE A 34 4.53 2.86 3.38
CA PHE A 34 4.89 3.52 2.12
C PHE A 34 4.53 5.00 2.22
N ASP A 35 5.51 5.84 2.54
CA ASP A 35 5.32 7.29 2.75
C ASP A 35 4.77 8.01 1.50
N ASP A 36 5.10 7.50 0.31
CA ASP A 36 4.70 8.08 -0.98
C ASP A 36 3.29 7.64 -1.44
N VAL A 37 2.65 6.71 -0.74
CA VAL A 37 1.34 6.18 -1.10
C VAL A 37 0.26 6.78 -0.23
N LYS A 38 -0.70 7.47 -0.86
CA LYS A 38 -1.92 7.89 -0.17
C LYS A 38 -2.82 6.68 0.03
N TRP A 39 -3.20 6.42 1.27
CA TRP A 39 -4.09 5.31 1.61
C TRP A 39 -5.11 5.73 2.67
N ILE A 40 -6.24 5.02 2.72
CA ILE A 40 -7.26 5.19 3.73
C ILE A 40 -7.63 3.83 4.31
N SER A 41 -7.91 3.81 5.62
CA SER A 41 -8.58 2.66 6.23
C SER A 41 -10.06 2.96 6.44
N PRO A 42 -10.97 2.22 5.77
CA PRO A 42 -12.41 2.39 6.02
C PRO A 42 -12.82 1.92 7.43
N LEU A 43 -11.93 1.24 8.16
CA LEU A 43 -12.19 0.74 9.52
C LEU A 43 -11.72 1.70 10.62
N PHE A 44 -10.70 2.53 10.35
CA PHE A 44 -10.06 3.37 11.38
C PHE A 44 -9.98 4.85 11.03
N GLY A 45 -10.41 5.27 9.83
CA GLY A 45 -10.27 6.64 9.33
C GLY A 45 -9.01 6.84 8.47
N PRO A 46 -8.79 8.05 7.92
CA PRO A 46 -7.61 8.34 7.11
C PRO A 46 -6.33 8.26 7.96
N GLY A 47 -5.30 7.59 7.42
CA GLY A 47 -3.95 7.48 8.00
C GLY A 47 -2.96 8.37 7.29
#